data_AF-A0A3D0ZQT0-F1
#
_entry.id   AF-A0A3D0ZQT0-F1
#
_cell.length_a   1.000
_cell.length_b   1.000
_cell.length_c   1.000
_cell.angle_alpha   90.00
_cell.angle_beta   90.00
_cell.angle_gamma   90.00
#
_symmetry.space_group_name_H-M   'P 1'
#
loop_
_entity.id
_entity.type
_entity.pdbx_description
1 polymer ?
#
loop_
_entity_poly.entity_id
_entity_poly.type
_entity_poly.pdbx_seq_one_letter_code
_entity_poly.pdbx_strand_id
1 'polypeptide(L)'
;MKAKFVVFIVALVVLATTGAVLAESYQESSCGNYVWVEFPGPLGESASWNTTDKAVLTTRLGFYSLVDRAFIIGHGDYTLAGVPANNTWGCFYTGGYYPPQSRVDEIVGSLNPAECIFVSEEGTITVNNPVNGSCVLPEPPPPTVTPTVLPTEIATETETVVPTVTQTETPTPEPSATVTQQPSSTATAIPVPSVLQGGVNTVEKWNDAVNGSDLIIVTGYAYDIVLVAYTEPDTALNLRIGVEKEDDPNIQKGTGTFSWNLAGYWDLVVASNAEGVVEVVVHVSSVVGLPGKTHFVSAGYGDQTPESWQATVSSGGSYQVFLPLITR
;
A
#
# COMPACT_ATOMS: atom_id res chain seq x y z
N MET A 1 -40.22 18.68 83.89
CA MET A 1 -40.33 18.70 82.41
C MET A 1 -39.00 18.23 81.84
N LYS A 2 -38.97 17.09 81.14
CA LYS A 2 -37.74 16.53 80.54
C LYS A 2 -37.90 16.61 79.02
N ALA A 3 -37.05 17.40 78.37
CA ALA A 3 -37.03 17.57 76.93
C ALA A 3 -36.45 16.31 76.25
N LYS A 4 -37.12 15.83 75.19
CA LYS A 4 -36.60 14.77 74.31
C LYS A 4 -35.88 15.42 73.14
N PHE A 5 -34.59 15.16 73.00
CA PHE A 5 -33.83 15.49 71.78
C PHE A 5 -34.10 14.43 70.73
N VAL A 6 -34.60 14.84 69.56
CA VAL A 6 -34.74 14.01 68.37
C VAL A 6 -33.54 14.31 67.47
N VAL A 7 -32.70 13.29 67.23
CA VAL A 7 -31.56 13.38 66.32
C VAL A 7 -32.04 12.98 64.93
N PHE A 8 -32.03 13.92 63.97
CA PHE A 8 -32.23 13.63 62.56
C PHE A 8 -30.88 13.23 61.95
N ILE A 9 -30.76 11.98 61.51
CA ILE A 9 -29.64 11.53 60.69
C ILE A 9 -30.02 11.84 59.23
N VAL A 10 -29.35 12.83 58.65
CA VAL A 10 -29.45 13.12 57.21
C VAL A 10 -28.50 12.16 56.49
N ALA A 11 -29.05 11.10 55.90
CA ALA A 11 -28.31 10.23 55.00
C ALA A 11 -28.16 10.92 53.64
N LEU A 12 -26.97 11.49 53.39
CA LEU A 12 -26.60 12.04 52.09
C LEU A 12 -26.30 10.87 51.14
N VAL A 13 -27.29 10.48 50.32
CA VAL A 13 -27.07 9.51 49.24
C VAL A 13 -26.44 10.26 48.07
N VAL A 14 -25.11 10.16 47.94
CA VAL A 14 -24.40 10.59 46.74
C VAL A 14 -24.60 9.50 45.69
N LEU A 15 -25.55 9.71 44.78
CA LEU A 15 -25.64 8.94 43.55
C LEU A 15 -24.46 9.34 42.66
N ALA A 16 -23.36 8.61 42.76
CA ALA A 16 -22.34 8.62 41.72
C ALA A 16 -22.96 7.97 40.48
N THR A 17 -23.43 8.78 39.54
CA THR A 17 -23.69 8.32 38.17
C THR A 17 -22.33 8.07 37.54
N THR A 18 -21.75 6.90 37.82
CA THR A 18 -20.71 6.34 36.95
C THR A 18 -21.39 6.11 35.62
N GLY A 19 -21.20 7.03 34.68
CA GLY A 19 -21.44 6.75 33.27
C GLY A 19 -20.55 5.56 32.93
N ALA A 20 -21.14 4.37 32.90
CA ALA A 20 -20.54 3.24 32.24
C ALA A 20 -20.52 3.62 30.76
N VAL A 21 -19.42 4.24 30.32
CA VAL A 21 -19.02 4.15 28.92
C VAL A 21 -18.83 2.65 28.74
N LEU A 22 -19.83 1.97 28.17
CA LEU A 22 -19.65 0.61 27.72
C LEU A 22 -18.53 0.71 26.70
N ALA A 23 -17.32 0.33 27.09
CA ALA A 23 -16.24 0.12 26.15
C ALA A 23 -16.81 -0.85 25.13
N GLU A 24 -17.03 -0.38 23.90
CA GLU A 24 -17.46 -1.25 22.83
C GLU A 24 -16.46 -2.40 22.79
N SER A 25 -16.93 -3.62 23.00
CA SER A 25 -16.04 -4.76 23.12
C SER A 25 -15.34 -4.94 21.78
N TYR A 26 -14.03 -4.69 21.75
CA TYR A 26 -13.21 -4.95 20.57
C TYR A 26 -13.33 -6.41 20.14
N GLN A 27 -13.60 -6.65 18.86
CA GLN A 27 -13.74 -7.98 18.28
C GLN A 27 -13.09 -8.01 16.90
N GLU A 28 -12.37 -9.09 16.61
CA GLU A 28 -11.79 -9.38 15.29
C GLU A 28 -12.63 -10.44 14.57
N SER A 29 -12.80 -10.27 13.26
CA SER A 29 -13.55 -11.19 12.40
C SER A 29 -12.91 -11.27 11.02
N SER A 30 -13.27 -12.33 10.29
CA SER A 30 -12.82 -12.53 8.90
C SER A 30 -11.30 -12.40 8.77
N CYS A 31 -10.53 -13.02 9.66
CA CYS A 31 -9.08 -12.99 9.60
C CYS A 31 -8.54 -13.92 8.52
N GLY A 32 -7.58 -13.46 7.73
CA GLY A 32 -7.08 -14.22 6.59
C GLY A 32 -6.04 -13.47 5.78
N ASN A 33 -5.78 -14.01 4.60
CA ASN A 33 -4.82 -13.46 3.67
C ASN A 33 -5.51 -12.53 2.68
N TYR A 34 -5.07 -11.27 2.59
CA TYR A 34 -5.76 -10.22 1.83
C TYR A 34 -4.80 -9.40 0.99
N VAL A 35 -5.05 -9.33 -0.33
CA VAL A 35 -4.40 -8.35 -1.23
C VAL A 35 -5.38 -7.31 -1.76
N TRP A 36 -6.66 -7.44 -1.40
CA TRP A 36 -7.67 -6.41 -1.57
C TRP A 36 -8.55 -6.39 -0.33
N VAL A 37 -9.01 -5.20 0.04
CA VAL A 37 -9.98 -4.99 1.11
C VAL A 37 -11.13 -4.17 0.56
N GLU A 38 -12.33 -4.70 0.76
CA GLU A 38 -13.59 -4.00 0.53
C GLU A 38 -14.15 -3.54 1.87
N PHE A 39 -14.66 -2.31 1.88
CA PHE A 39 -15.18 -1.62 3.05
C PHE A 39 -16.66 -1.22 2.86
N PRO A 40 -17.54 -1.46 3.86
CA PRO A 40 -17.30 -2.14 5.12
C PRO A 40 -17.04 -3.64 4.93
N GLY A 41 -16.53 -4.29 5.99
CA GLY A 41 -16.23 -5.72 5.96
C GLY A 41 -17.46 -6.62 5.79
N PRO A 42 -17.27 -7.94 5.60
CA PRO A 42 -18.35 -8.89 5.31
C PRO A 42 -19.47 -8.96 6.35
N LEU A 43 -19.21 -8.53 7.59
CA LEU A 43 -20.17 -8.47 8.70
C LEU A 43 -20.58 -7.02 9.05
N GLY A 44 -20.24 -6.04 8.20
CA GLY A 44 -20.48 -4.62 8.45
C GLY A 44 -19.44 -3.98 9.39
N GLU A 45 -18.24 -4.54 9.47
CA GLU A 45 -17.16 -4.05 10.32
C GLU A 45 -16.66 -2.67 9.89
N SER A 46 -16.27 -1.85 10.88
CA SER A 46 -15.95 -0.44 10.70
C SER A 46 -14.50 -0.18 10.30
N ALA A 47 -13.63 -1.20 10.31
CA ALA A 47 -12.28 -1.12 9.77
C ALA A 47 -11.62 -2.49 9.58
N SER A 48 -10.44 -2.46 8.97
CA SER A 48 -9.53 -3.60 8.82
C SER A 48 -8.11 -3.19 9.20
N TRP A 49 -7.27 -4.18 9.49
CA TRP A 49 -5.83 -4.01 9.36
C TRP A 49 -5.24 -5.17 8.58
N ASN A 50 -4.13 -4.89 7.92
CA ASN A 50 -3.36 -5.85 7.17
C ASN A 50 -1.88 -5.65 7.44
N THR A 51 -1.15 -6.75 7.42
CA THR A 51 0.31 -6.77 7.50
C THR A 51 0.83 -7.18 6.14
N THR A 52 1.86 -6.52 5.63
CA THR A 52 2.37 -6.77 4.27
C THR A 52 3.89 -6.63 4.21
N ASP A 53 4.49 -7.22 3.18
CA ASP A 53 5.83 -6.89 2.68
C ASP A 53 5.77 -5.64 1.77
N LYS A 54 6.89 -5.31 1.13
CA LYS A 54 6.97 -4.33 0.05
C LYS A 54 5.89 -4.58 -1.00
N ALA A 55 5.03 -3.60 -1.21
CA ALA A 55 3.89 -3.66 -2.12
C ALA A 55 3.59 -2.25 -2.66
N VAL A 56 2.67 -2.15 -3.61
CA VAL A 56 2.06 -0.87 -4.01
C VAL A 56 0.64 -0.85 -3.48
N LEU A 57 0.37 0.06 -2.55
CA LEU A 57 -0.96 0.31 -2.01
C LEU A 57 -1.71 1.28 -2.94
N THR A 58 -2.92 0.91 -3.32
CA THR A 58 -3.80 1.70 -4.17
C THR A 58 -5.10 1.97 -3.44
N THR A 59 -5.56 3.21 -3.47
CA THR A 59 -6.89 3.62 -3.05
C THR A 59 -7.58 4.36 -4.20
N ARG A 60 -8.85 4.73 -4.01
CA ARG A 60 -9.56 5.57 -4.99
C ARG A 60 -8.96 6.97 -5.17
N LEU A 61 -8.16 7.47 -4.22
CA LEU A 61 -7.59 8.82 -4.25
C LEU A 61 -6.12 8.85 -4.65
N GLY A 62 -5.42 7.72 -4.61
CA GLY A 62 -4.01 7.70 -4.96
C GLY A 62 -3.33 6.37 -4.73
N PHE A 63 -2.01 6.42 -4.89
CA PHE A 63 -1.12 5.27 -4.82
C PHE A 63 0.01 5.59 -3.85
N TYR A 64 0.55 4.56 -3.23
CA TYR A 64 1.73 4.65 -2.40
C TYR A 64 2.55 3.37 -2.49
N SER A 65 3.80 3.49 -2.94
CA SER A 65 4.73 2.36 -2.93
C SER A 65 5.35 2.21 -1.54
N LEU A 66 5.11 1.06 -0.90
CA LEU A 66 5.65 0.71 0.41
C LEU A 66 7.16 0.45 0.31
N VAL A 67 7.90 0.84 1.33
CA VAL A 67 9.36 0.73 1.38
C VAL A 67 9.80 -0.70 1.72
N ASP A 68 9.15 -1.31 2.70
CA ASP A 68 9.41 -2.68 3.16
C ASP A 68 8.14 -3.20 3.86
N ARG A 69 8.28 -4.12 4.83
CA ARG A 69 7.16 -4.58 5.65
C ARG A 69 6.40 -3.41 6.26
N ALA A 70 5.09 -3.40 6.08
CA ALA A 70 4.21 -2.36 6.59
C ALA A 70 3.06 -2.95 7.40
N PHE A 71 2.62 -2.18 8.38
CA PHE A 71 1.36 -2.40 9.07
C PHE A 71 0.35 -1.37 8.54
N ILE A 72 -0.78 -1.84 8.02
CA ILE A 72 -1.81 -1.01 7.41
C ILE A 72 -3.07 -1.10 8.25
N ILE A 73 -3.66 0.03 8.63
CA ILE A 73 -5.04 0.12 9.13
C ILE A 73 -5.87 0.85 8.07
N GLY A 74 -7.00 0.27 7.68
CA GLY A 74 -7.90 0.84 6.69
C GLY A 74 -9.33 1.00 7.19
N HIS A 75 -9.84 2.21 6.97
CA HIS A 75 -11.25 2.59 7.11
C HIS A 75 -11.96 2.74 5.76
N GLY A 76 -11.28 2.43 4.66
CA GLY A 76 -11.81 2.51 3.31
C GLY A 76 -11.17 1.46 2.40
N ASP A 77 -11.66 1.38 1.17
CA ASP A 77 -11.19 0.41 0.18
C ASP A 77 -9.72 0.62 -0.20
N TYR A 78 -8.97 -0.47 -0.29
CA TYR A 78 -7.61 -0.46 -0.85
C TYR A 78 -7.22 -1.81 -1.45
N THR A 79 -6.24 -1.77 -2.36
CA THR A 79 -5.62 -2.97 -2.94
C THR A 79 -4.10 -2.91 -2.79
N LEU A 80 -3.49 -4.07 -2.66
CA LEU A 80 -2.04 -4.27 -2.63
C LEU A 80 -1.61 -5.00 -3.89
N ALA A 81 -0.73 -4.37 -4.66
CA ALA A 81 -0.10 -4.97 -5.83
C ALA A 81 1.36 -5.30 -5.53
N GLY A 82 1.92 -6.28 -6.24
CA GLY A 82 3.33 -6.69 -6.06
C GLY A 82 3.60 -7.58 -4.85
N VAL A 83 2.58 -8.03 -4.11
CA VAL A 83 2.73 -8.95 -2.98
C VAL A 83 1.93 -10.25 -3.19
N PRO A 84 2.51 -11.45 -2.97
CA PRO A 84 1.76 -12.70 -2.95
C PRO A 84 0.71 -12.72 -1.84
N ALA A 85 -0.47 -13.27 -2.09
CA ALA A 85 -1.55 -13.26 -1.11
C ALA A 85 -1.18 -13.93 0.23
N ASN A 86 -0.35 -14.98 0.19
CA ASN A 86 0.11 -15.68 1.39
C ASN A 86 1.11 -14.89 2.25
N ASN A 87 1.63 -13.75 1.78
CA ASN A 87 2.56 -12.91 2.52
C ASN A 87 1.85 -11.80 3.31
N THR A 88 0.56 -11.59 3.05
CA THR A 88 -0.24 -10.55 3.68
C THR A 88 -1.29 -11.17 4.57
N TRP A 89 -1.33 -10.83 5.85
CA TRP A 89 -2.36 -11.34 6.77
C TRP A 89 -2.99 -10.23 7.59
N GLY A 90 -4.30 -10.28 7.73
CA GLY A 90 -5.09 -9.22 8.37
C GLY A 90 -6.47 -9.68 8.84
N CYS A 91 -7.18 -8.78 9.50
CA CYS A 91 -8.54 -9.00 10.02
C CYS A 91 -9.40 -7.75 9.84
N PHE A 92 -10.72 -7.95 9.85
CA PHE A 92 -11.69 -6.90 10.09
C PHE A 92 -11.98 -6.79 11.58
N TYR A 93 -12.46 -5.63 12.03
CA TYR A 93 -12.75 -5.44 13.45
C TYR A 93 -13.85 -4.43 13.75
N THR A 94 -14.37 -4.55 14.97
CA THR A 94 -15.35 -3.64 15.58
C THR A 94 -14.89 -3.22 16.98
N GLY A 95 -15.53 -2.20 17.55
CA GLY A 95 -15.31 -1.77 18.94
C GLY A 95 -14.46 -0.50 19.08
N GLY A 96 -14.79 0.53 18.29
CA GLY A 96 -14.07 1.81 18.22
C GLY A 96 -13.43 2.09 16.86
N TYR A 97 -12.90 3.32 16.71
CA TYR A 97 -12.25 3.76 15.48
C TYR A 97 -10.87 3.11 15.28
N TYR A 98 -10.13 2.79 16.35
CA TYR A 98 -8.88 2.04 16.22
C TYR A 98 -8.87 0.84 17.16
N PRO A 99 -8.12 -0.24 16.85
CA PRO A 99 -7.87 -1.28 17.83
C PRO A 99 -7.20 -0.70 19.09
N PRO A 100 -7.34 -1.37 20.25
CA PRO A 100 -6.55 -1.04 21.42
C PRO A 100 -5.05 -1.04 21.11
N GLN A 101 -4.30 -0.04 21.58
CA GLN A 101 -2.85 0.07 21.31
C GLN A 101 -2.07 -1.20 21.70
N SER A 102 -2.46 -1.87 22.79
CA SER A 102 -1.84 -3.13 23.22
C SER A 102 -1.94 -4.24 22.18
N ARG A 103 -3.00 -4.24 21.37
CA ARG A 103 -3.20 -5.21 20.28
C ARG A 103 -2.37 -4.85 19.06
N VAL A 104 -2.24 -3.56 18.75
CA VAL A 104 -1.30 -3.08 17.72
C VAL A 104 0.13 -3.49 18.10
N ASP A 105 0.54 -3.22 19.34
CA ASP A 105 1.88 -3.54 19.86
C ASP A 105 2.21 -5.04 19.75
N GLU A 106 1.23 -5.92 20.02
CA GLU A 106 1.38 -7.37 19.89
C GLU A 106 1.66 -7.78 18.44
N ILE A 107 0.88 -7.25 17.48
CA ILE A 107 1.00 -7.57 16.06
C ILE A 107 2.34 -7.06 15.51
N VAL A 108 2.61 -5.77 15.71
CA VAL A 108 3.80 -5.10 15.18
C VAL A 108 5.08 -5.65 15.79
N GLY A 109 5.05 -6.15 17.03
CA GLY A 109 6.20 -6.78 17.68
C GLY A 109 6.75 -7.99 16.92
N SER A 110 5.89 -8.74 16.24
CA SER A 110 6.29 -9.88 15.39
C SER A 110 6.64 -9.47 13.95
N LEU A 111 5.95 -8.45 13.43
CA LEU A 111 6.10 -7.97 12.06
C LEU A 111 7.36 -7.13 11.86
N ASN A 112 7.70 -6.32 12.87
CA ASN A 112 8.72 -5.27 12.83
C ASN A 112 8.61 -4.41 11.55
N PRO A 113 7.49 -3.69 11.37
CA PRO A 113 7.24 -2.93 10.15
C PRO A 113 8.24 -1.77 10.03
N ALA A 114 8.62 -1.43 8.81
CA ALA A 114 9.31 -0.18 8.48
C ALA A 114 8.35 1.01 8.47
N GLU A 115 7.07 0.77 8.16
CA GLU A 115 6.07 1.81 7.96
C GLU A 115 4.71 1.44 8.55
N CYS A 116 4.01 2.45 9.06
CA CYS A 116 2.66 2.35 9.57
C CYS A 116 1.74 3.18 8.67
N ILE A 117 0.81 2.53 8.00
CA ILE A 117 -0.06 3.13 6.99
C ILE A 117 -1.47 3.23 7.52
N PHE A 118 -2.11 4.38 7.31
CA PHE A 118 -3.49 4.63 7.66
C PHE A 118 -4.25 5.06 6.42
N VAL A 119 -5.30 4.31 6.07
CA VAL A 119 -6.21 4.62 4.97
C VAL A 119 -7.53 5.11 5.56
N SER A 120 -7.91 6.36 5.24
CA SER A 120 -9.18 6.93 5.68
C SER A 120 -10.38 6.35 4.93
N GLU A 121 -11.60 6.60 5.42
CA GLU A 121 -12.85 6.27 4.70
C GLU A 121 -12.89 6.89 3.29
N GLU A 122 -12.24 8.04 3.13
CA GLU A 122 -12.16 8.70 1.83
C GLU A 122 -11.09 8.13 0.90
N GLY A 123 -10.22 7.24 1.40
CA GLY A 123 -9.08 6.69 0.66
C GLY A 123 -7.81 7.53 0.76
N THR A 124 -7.73 8.50 1.66
CA THR A 124 -6.48 9.25 1.91
C THR A 124 -5.47 8.35 2.60
N ILE A 125 -4.24 8.34 2.09
CA ILE A 125 -3.13 7.55 2.63
C ILE A 125 -2.29 8.46 3.54
N THR A 126 -2.07 8.02 4.78
CA THR A 126 -1.13 8.64 5.72
C THR A 126 -0.06 7.64 6.11
N VAL A 127 1.20 8.07 6.10
CA VAL A 127 2.37 7.20 6.36
C VAL A 127 3.11 7.74 7.57
N ASN A 128 3.30 6.88 8.57
CA ASN A 128 4.04 7.19 9.78
C ASN A 128 5.19 6.19 9.96
N ASN A 129 6.32 6.66 10.50
CA ASN A 129 7.40 5.79 10.94
C ASN A 129 7.06 5.16 12.31
N PRO A 130 7.37 3.88 12.52
CA PRO A 130 7.23 3.25 13.83
C PRO A 130 8.05 3.98 14.91
N VAL A 131 7.48 4.14 16.09
CA VAL A 131 8.15 4.74 17.27
C VAL A 131 8.46 3.61 18.24
N ASN A 132 9.75 3.38 18.52
CA ASN A 132 10.22 2.25 19.34
C ASN A 132 9.67 0.88 18.88
N GLY A 133 9.55 0.69 17.55
CA GLY A 133 9.05 -0.55 16.96
C GLY A 133 7.53 -0.72 17.02
N SER A 134 6.78 0.28 17.48
CA SER A 134 5.31 0.27 17.49
C SER A 134 4.72 1.30 16.53
N CYS A 135 3.55 0.96 15.97
CA CYS A 135 2.72 1.89 15.22
C CYS A 135 1.81 2.67 16.17
N VAL A 136 2.16 3.94 16.41
CA VAL A 136 1.33 4.84 17.22
C VAL A 136 0.12 5.27 16.38
N LEU A 137 -1.07 4.95 16.89
CA LEU A 137 -2.33 5.30 16.25
C LEU A 137 -2.52 6.83 16.25
N PRO A 138 -2.91 7.44 15.12
CA PRO A 138 -3.21 8.86 15.08
C PRO A 138 -4.52 9.15 15.82
N GLU A 139 -4.80 10.44 16.06
CA GLU A 139 -6.09 10.82 16.62
C GLU A 139 -7.22 10.52 15.63
N PRO A 140 -8.35 9.93 16.06
CA PRO A 140 -9.50 9.72 15.19
C PRO A 140 -9.98 11.03 14.57
N PRO A 141 -10.51 11.01 13.33
CA PRO A 141 -11.12 12.19 12.76
C PRO A 141 -12.28 12.67 13.65
N PRO A 142 -12.47 13.99 13.79
CA PRO A 142 -13.59 14.52 14.55
C PRO A 142 -14.91 14.02 13.93
N PRO A 143 -15.95 13.76 14.76
CA PRO A 143 -17.21 13.25 14.26
C PRO A 143 -17.78 14.20 13.21
N THR A 144 -18.07 13.69 12.01
CA THR A 144 -18.73 14.49 10.97
C THR A 144 -20.11 14.89 11.48
N VAL A 145 -20.29 16.19 11.76
CA VAL A 145 -21.60 16.74 12.12
C VAL A 145 -22.53 16.57 10.93
N THR A 146 -23.41 15.57 10.99
CA THR A 146 -24.55 15.51 10.07
C THR A 146 -25.40 16.75 10.35
N PRO A 147 -25.62 17.66 9.38
CA PRO A 147 -26.48 18.81 9.61
C PRO A 147 -27.87 18.27 9.97
N THR A 148 -28.27 18.46 11.21
CA THR A 148 -29.66 18.21 11.61
C THR A 148 -30.48 19.21 10.83
N VAL A 149 -31.21 18.72 9.83
CA VAL A 149 -32.20 19.52 9.11
C VAL A 149 -33.29 19.81 10.13
N LEU A 150 -33.21 20.96 10.79
CA LEU A 150 -34.28 21.44 11.64
C LEU A 150 -35.48 21.69 10.71
N PRO A 151 -36.66 21.11 10.96
CA PRO A 151 -37.82 21.38 10.13
C PRO A 151 -38.08 22.89 10.15
N THR A 152 -37.99 23.51 8.98
CA THR A 152 -38.34 24.92 8.78
C THR A 152 -39.80 25.08 9.16
N GLU A 153 -40.09 25.77 10.27
CA GLU A 153 -41.44 26.24 10.54
C GLU A 153 -41.86 27.16 9.39
N ILE A 154 -42.99 26.82 8.76
CA ILE A 154 -43.61 27.60 7.71
C ILE A 154 -44.05 28.92 8.33
N ALA A 155 -43.28 29.98 8.11
CA ALA A 155 -43.68 31.35 8.45
C ALA A 155 -44.82 31.76 7.52
N THR A 156 -45.97 32.08 8.13
CA THR A 156 -47.12 32.68 7.45
C THR A 156 -46.75 34.09 7.01
N GLU A 157 -46.98 34.41 5.74
CA GLU A 157 -46.72 35.73 5.15
C GLU A 157 -47.51 36.83 5.88
N THR A 158 -46.83 37.93 6.19
CA THR A 158 -47.46 39.22 6.45
C THR A 158 -46.68 40.27 5.67
N GLU A 159 -47.40 40.98 4.79
CA GLU A 159 -46.85 41.96 3.85
C GLU A 159 -46.33 43.25 4.53
N THR A 160 -45.47 43.97 3.77
CA THR A 160 -45.15 45.43 3.83
C THR A 160 -44.21 45.87 4.97
N VAL A 161 -43.19 46.73 4.81
CA VAL A 161 -42.93 47.86 3.90
C VAL A 161 -41.40 48.06 3.74
N VAL A 162 -40.96 48.52 2.57
CA VAL A 162 -39.60 49.00 2.25
C VAL A 162 -39.31 50.35 2.92
N PRO A 163 -38.09 50.58 3.43
CA PRO A 163 -37.43 51.83 3.08
C PRO A 163 -36.01 51.62 2.54
N THR A 164 -35.75 52.32 1.44
CA THR A 164 -34.43 52.59 0.86
C THR A 164 -33.56 53.36 1.85
N VAL A 165 -32.35 52.85 2.12
CA VAL A 165 -31.26 53.65 2.68
C VAL A 165 -29.99 53.37 1.89
N THR A 166 -29.58 54.36 1.09
CA THR A 166 -28.27 54.44 0.47
C THR A 166 -27.27 54.90 1.52
N GLN A 167 -26.24 54.10 1.80
CA GLN A 167 -25.03 54.57 2.46
C GLN A 167 -23.80 54.07 1.71
N THR A 168 -23.08 55.04 1.15
CA THR A 168 -21.74 54.93 0.60
C THR A 168 -20.77 55.29 1.72
N GLU A 169 -19.92 54.38 2.18
CA GLU A 169 -18.66 54.73 2.85
C GLU A 169 -17.50 53.82 2.41
N THR A 170 -16.54 54.48 1.75
CA THR A 170 -15.07 54.38 1.77
C THR A 170 -14.37 53.02 1.97
N PRO A 171 -13.45 52.63 1.05
CA PRO A 171 -12.64 51.43 1.23
C PRO A 171 -11.59 51.63 2.34
N THR A 172 -11.55 50.68 3.27
CA THR A 172 -10.47 50.54 4.26
C THR A 172 -9.22 50.00 3.57
N PRO A 173 -8.01 50.55 3.81
CA PRO A 173 -6.79 49.99 3.26
C PRO A 173 -6.47 48.65 3.93
N GLU A 174 -6.30 47.62 3.11
CA GLU A 174 -5.89 46.27 3.50
C GLU A 174 -4.48 46.29 4.11
N PRO A 175 -4.22 45.60 5.23
CA PRO A 175 -2.87 45.52 5.78
C PRO A 175 -1.99 44.69 4.85
N SER A 176 -0.88 45.30 4.41
CA SER A 176 0.20 44.69 3.64
C SER A 176 0.71 43.42 4.32
N ALA A 177 0.40 42.26 3.76
CA ALA A 177 0.99 40.98 4.17
C ALA A 177 2.47 40.96 3.79
N THR A 178 3.35 41.02 4.79
CA THR A 178 4.77 40.73 4.63
C THR A 178 4.93 39.25 4.28
N VAL A 179 5.19 38.94 3.01
CA VAL A 179 5.59 37.61 2.56
C VAL A 179 6.94 37.29 3.19
N THR A 180 6.90 36.55 4.29
CA THR A 180 8.10 35.94 4.85
C THR A 180 8.32 34.68 4.01
N GLN A 181 9.33 34.70 3.14
CA GLN A 181 9.72 33.52 2.37
C GLN A 181 10.09 32.42 3.37
N GLN A 182 9.22 31.42 3.50
CA GLN A 182 9.56 30.17 4.15
C GLN A 182 10.72 29.55 3.37
N PRO A 183 11.82 29.15 4.02
CA PRO A 183 12.88 28.44 3.34
C PRO A 183 12.27 27.21 2.68
N SER A 184 12.48 27.09 1.36
CA SER A 184 12.15 25.89 0.59
C SER A 184 12.82 24.71 1.29
N SER A 185 12.04 23.92 2.03
CA SER A 185 12.45 22.58 2.39
C SER A 185 12.64 21.86 1.07
N THR A 186 13.89 21.58 0.70
CA THR A 186 14.17 20.56 -0.31
C THR A 186 13.53 19.29 0.21
N ALA A 187 12.33 18.97 -0.30
CA ALA A 187 11.70 17.71 -0.04
C ALA A 187 12.69 16.66 -0.50
N THR A 188 13.27 15.91 0.44
CA THR A 188 13.95 14.66 0.11
C THR A 188 12.92 13.86 -0.66
N ALA A 189 13.16 13.63 -1.96
CA ALA A 189 12.30 12.80 -2.77
C ALA A 189 12.12 11.48 -2.02
N ILE A 190 10.90 11.21 -1.57
CA ILE A 190 10.56 9.90 -1.05
C ILE A 190 10.86 8.95 -2.23
N PRO A 191 11.74 7.95 -2.06
CA PRO A 191 11.96 6.99 -3.12
C PRO A 191 10.59 6.46 -3.55
N VAL A 192 10.30 6.41 -4.85
CA VAL A 192 9.16 5.63 -5.34
C VAL A 192 9.70 4.21 -5.50
N PRO A 193 9.48 3.30 -4.53
CA PRO A 193 9.88 1.92 -4.74
C PRO A 193 9.07 1.32 -5.89
N SER A 194 9.73 0.47 -6.66
CA SER A 194 9.06 -0.50 -7.52
C SER A 194 9.13 -1.87 -6.86
N VAL A 195 8.14 -2.72 -7.16
CA VAL A 195 8.10 -4.11 -6.76
C VAL A 195 8.18 -4.97 -8.00
N LEU A 196 9.25 -5.75 -8.11
CA LEU A 196 9.55 -6.62 -9.24
C LEU A 196 8.97 -8.02 -9.01
N GLN A 197 8.17 -8.43 -9.97
CA GLN A 197 7.64 -9.77 -10.15
C GLN A 197 7.82 -10.22 -11.60
N GLY A 198 7.16 -11.33 -11.95
CA GLY A 198 7.18 -11.92 -13.28
C GLY A 198 7.64 -13.36 -13.18
N GLY A 199 8.46 -13.79 -14.14
CA GLY A 199 8.93 -15.17 -14.19
C GLY A 199 9.23 -15.66 -15.58
N VAL A 200 9.24 -16.99 -15.70
CA VAL A 200 9.49 -17.69 -16.96
C VAL A 200 8.27 -18.52 -17.33
N ASN A 201 7.65 -18.18 -18.44
CA ASN A 201 6.53 -18.90 -19.00
C ASN A 201 7.04 -19.98 -19.96
N THR A 202 6.96 -21.25 -19.56
CA THR A 202 7.26 -22.37 -20.45
C THR A 202 5.98 -23.07 -20.89
N VAL A 203 6.08 -23.94 -21.90
CA VAL A 203 4.94 -24.78 -22.31
C VAL A 203 4.43 -25.65 -21.16
N GLU A 204 5.34 -26.09 -20.28
CA GLU A 204 5.02 -26.98 -19.17
C GLU A 204 4.31 -26.27 -18.02
N LYS A 205 4.76 -25.07 -17.67
CA LYS A 205 4.19 -24.29 -16.56
C LYS A 205 4.70 -22.85 -16.55
N TRP A 206 3.98 -22.03 -15.80
CA TRP A 206 4.49 -20.77 -15.29
C TRP A 206 5.47 -21.00 -14.12
N ASN A 207 6.60 -20.29 -14.14
CA ASN A 207 7.60 -20.31 -13.07
C ASN A 207 7.70 -18.90 -12.48
N ASP A 208 7.01 -18.67 -11.36
CA ASP A 208 6.97 -17.38 -10.69
C ASP A 208 8.37 -16.91 -10.24
N ALA A 209 8.64 -15.62 -10.40
CA ALA A 209 9.82 -14.94 -9.87
C ALA A 209 9.42 -13.63 -9.18
N VAL A 210 10.07 -13.37 -8.05
CA VAL A 210 10.07 -12.09 -7.33
C VAL A 210 11.51 -11.63 -7.12
N ASN A 211 11.73 -10.39 -6.68
CA ASN A 211 13.06 -9.89 -6.32
C ASN A 211 13.87 -10.90 -5.48
N GLY A 212 15.11 -11.18 -5.90
CA GLY A 212 16.02 -12.16 -5.30
C GLY A 212 15.84 -13.60 -5.75
N SER A 213 14.87 -13.93 -6.60
CA SER A 213 14.64 -15.31 -7.06
C SER A 213 15.80 -15.83 -7.93
N ASP A 214 16.15 -17.10 -7.74
CA ASP A 214 17.09 -17.86 -8.58
C ASP A 214 16.43 -19.16 -9.03
N LEU A 215 15.93 -19.15 -10.26
CA LEU A 215 15.13 -20.26 -10.80
C LEU A 215 16.02 -21.27 -11.54
N ILE A 216 15.71 -22.55 -11.38
CA ILE A 216 16.30 -23.64 -12.17
C ILE A 216 15.18 -24.29 -12.98
N ILE A 217 15.25 -24.13 -14.29
CA ILE A 217 14.19 -24.53 -15.21
C ILE A 217 14.75 -25.54 -16.21
N VAL A 218 13.97 -26.60 -16.42
CA VAL A 218 14.25 -27.62 -17.43
C VAL A 218 13.11 -27.59 -18.43
N THR A 219 13.38 -27.14 -19.66
CA THR A 219 12.41 -27.15 -20.76
C THR A 219 13.13 -27.40 -22.09
N GLY A 220 12.47 -28.14 -22.98
CA GLY A 220 12.94 -28.38 -24.35
C GLY A 220 12.27 -27.48 -25.39
N TYR A 221 11.39 -26.57 -24.96
CA TYR A 221 10.57 -25.72 -25.83
C TYR A 221 10.94 -24.25 -25.67
N ALA A 222 10.58 -23.45 -26.67
CA ALA A 222 10.62 -21.99 -26.56
C ALA A 222 9.81 -21.51 -25.34
N TYR A 223 10.23 -20.40 -24.75
CA TYR A 223 9.67 -19.85 -23.53
C TYR A 223 9.73 -18.34 -23.54
N ASP A 224 8.95 -17.72 -22.66
CA ASP A 224 8.96 -16.27 -22.49
C ASP A 224 9.58 -15.88 -21.14
N ILE A 225 10.42 -14.85 -21.18
CA ILE A 225 10.85 -14.12 -20.00
C ILE A 225 9.87 -12.96 -19.81
N VAL A 226 9.18 -12.96 -18.67
CA VAL A 226 8.14 -11.97 -18.36
C VAL A 226 8.59 -11.14 -17.17
N LEU A 227 8.78 -9.84 -17.37
CA LEU A 227 9.04 -8.85 -16.33
C LEU A 227 7.74 -8.14 -15.99
N VAL A 228 7.34 -8.16 -14.73
CA VAL A 228 6.25 -7.33 -14.21
C VAL A 228 6.78 -6.44 -13.11
N ALA A 229 6.60 -5.12 -13.22
CA ALA A 229 6.95 -4.19 -12.15
C ALA A 229 5.73 -3.36 -11.76
N TYR A 230 5.49 -3.28 -10.45
CA TYR A 230 4.46 -2.44 -9.86
C TYR A 230 5.12 -1.21 -9.24
N THR A 231 4.56 -0.04 -9.51
CA THR A 231 5.04 1.25 -9.00
C THR A 231 3.90 2.26 -9.03
N GLU A 232 4.17 3.54 -8.74
CA GLU A 232 3.17 4.60 -8.91
C GLU A 232 2.88 4.83 -10.41
N PRO A 233 1.67 5.25 -10.81
CA PRO A 233 1.35 5.54 -12.20
C PRO A 233 2.30 6.54 -12.88
N ASP A 234 2.47 6.38 -14.19
CA ASP A 234 3.35 7.21 -15.04
C ASP A 234 4.83 7.27 -14.60
N THR A 235 5.26 6.36 -13.72
CA THR A 235 6.64 6.27 -13.23
C THR A 235 7.50 5.56 -14.25
N ALA A 236 8.55 6.23 -14.72
CA ALA A 236 9.54 5.65 -15.63
C ALA A 236 10.53 4.74 -14.87
N LEU A 237 10.56 3.46 -15.25
CA LEU A 237 11.48 2.46 -14.74
C LEU A 237 12.58 2.15 -15.77
N ASN A 238 13.80 2.00 -15.27
CA ASN A 238 14.93 1.46 -16.02
C ASN A 238 14.91 -0.06 -15.88
N LEU A 239 14.67 -0.77 -16.98
CA LEU A 239 14.56 -2.22 -17.01
C LEU A 239 15.72 -2.84 -17.77
N ARG A 240 16.11 -4.04 -17.34
CA ARG A 240 17.12 -4.84 -18.03
C ARG A 240 16.64 -6.27 -18.15
N ILE A 241 16.74 -6.83 -19.35
CA ILE A 241 16.41 -8.24 -19.61
C ILE A 241 17.58 -8.88 -20.35
N GLY A 242 18.32 -9.72 -19.63
CA GLY A 242 19.44 -10.51 -20.12
C GLY A 242 18.96 -11.81 -20.75
N VAL A 243 18.74 -11.78 -22.05
CA VAL A 243 18.53 -12.95 -22.90
C VAL A 243 19.48 -12.85 -24.08
N GLU A 244 19.74 -13.93 -24.81
CA GLU A 244 20.40 -13.78 -26.11
C GLU A 244 19.51 -12.99 -27.06
N LYS A 245 20.14 -12.18 -27.92
CA LYS A 245 19.40 -11.37 -28.88
C LYS A 245 18.76 -12.26 -29.93
N GLU A 246 17.47 -12.50 -29.76
CA GLU A 246 16.62 -13.23 -30.69
C GLU A 246 15.50 -12.32 -31.17
N ASP A 247 14.47 -12.15 -30.35
CA ASP A 247 13.32 -11.29 -30.63
C ASP A 247 13.37 -9.97 -29.84
N ASP A 248 12.74 -8.95 -30.43
CA ASP A 248 12.56 -7.66 -29.78
C ASP A 248 11.58 -7.78 -28.59
N PRO A 249 11.79 -7.05 -27.49
CA PRO A 249 10.86 -7.03 -26.37
C PRO A 249 9.47 -6.51 -26.77
N ASN A 250 8.44 -7.16 -26.24
CA ASN A 250 7.06 -6.71 -26.37
C ASN A 250 6.60 -6.07 -25.04
N ILE A 251 6.35 -4.76 -25.07
CA ILE A 251 5.80 -4.02 -23.91
C ILE A 251 4.28 -4.19 -23.92
N GLN A 252 3.76 -5.04 -23.04
CA GLN A 252 2.33 -5.36 -22.92
C GLN A 252 1.59 -4.33 -22.06
N LYS A 253 2.25 -3.80 -21.01
CA LYS A 253 1.73 -2.73 -20.15
C LYS A 253 2.77 -1.65 -19.94
N GLY A 254 2.31 -0.41 -19.93
CA GLY A 254 3.15 0.78 -19.90
C GLY A 254 3.53 1.26 -21.29
N THR A 255 4.33 2.33 -21.34
CA THR A 255 4.82 2.92 -22.60
C THR A 255 6.29 3.24 -22.49
N GLY A 256 7.09 2.88 -23.48
CA GLY A 256 8.53 3.03 -23.38
C GLY A 256 9.29 2.72 -24.65
N THR A 257 10.61 2.67 -24.50
CA THR A 257 11.56 2.34 -25.56
C THR A 257 12.51 1.27 -25.09
N PHE A 258 13.03 0.48 -26.03
CA PHE A 258 14.06 -0.52 -25.78
C PHE A 258 15.21 -0.40 -26.76
N SER A 259 16.38 -0.85 -26.33
CA SER A 259 17.57 -0.95 -27.18
C SER A 259 18.42 -2.14 -26.76
N TRP A 260 19.08 -2.77 -27.73
CA TRP A 260 20.06 -3.80 -27.43
C TRP A 260 21.40 -3.15 -27.10
N ASN A 261 21.97 -3.46 -25.94
CA ASN A 261 23.24 -2.86 -25.53
C ASN A 261 24.47 -3.75 -25.85
N LEU A 262 25.66 -3.14 -25.73
CA LEU A 262 26.93 -3.82 -25.97
C LEU A 262 27.31 -4.83 -24.87
N ALA A 263 26.67 -4.76 -23.71
CA ALA A 263 26.89 -5.67 -22.60
C ALA A 263 26.06 -6.96 -22.70
N GLY A 264 25.23 -7.10 -23.75
CA GLY A 264 24.54 -8.35 -24.06
C GLY A 264 23.16 -8.49 -23.42
N TYR A 265 22.44 -7.38 -23.21
CA TYR A 265 21.07 -7.40 -22.71
C TYR A 265 20.21 -6.30 -23.35
N TRP A 266 18.89 -6.44 -23.22
CA TRP A 266 17.94 -5.38 -23.53
C TRP A 266 17.95 -4.33 -22.44
N ASP A 267 18.16 -3.07 -22.82
CA ASP A 267 18.00 -1.89 -21.98
C ASP A 267 16.68 -1.21 -22.34
N LEU A 268 15.79 -1.03 -21.37
CA LEU A 268 14.48 -0.42 -21.59
C LEU A 268 14.22 0.71 -20.60
N VAL A 269 13.51 1.73 -21.07
CA VAL A 269 12.93 2.77 -20.23
C VAL A 269 11.44 2.73 -20.48
N VAL A 270 10.67 2.32 -19.46
CA VAL A 270 9.22 2.10 -19.58
C VAL A 270 8.49 2.81 -18.45
N ALA A 271 7.59 3.72 -18.80
CA ALA A 271 6.65 4.34 -17.88
C ALA A 271 5.50 3.37 -17.59
N SER A 272 5.14 3.23 -16.30
CA SER A 272 3.98 2.45 -15.87
C SER A 272 2.69 3.00 -16.45
N ASN A 273 1.69 2.13 -16.61
CA ASN A 273 0.36 2.55 -17.05
C ASN A 273 -0.42 3.26 -15.92
N ALA A 274 -1.68 3.61 -16.19
CA ALA A 274 -2.57 4.23 -15.20
C ALA A 274 -2.84 3.38 -13.94
N GLU A 275 -2.56 2.07 -13.99
CA GLU A 275 -2.66 1.15 -12.85
C GLU A 275 -1.32 1.00 -12.10
N GLY A 276 -0.28 1.73 -12.51
CA GLY A 276 1.05 1.60 -11.91
C GLY A 276 1.81 0.34 -12.36
N VAL A 277 1.41 -0.30 -13.46
CA VAL A 277 1.99 -1.56 -13.93
C VAL A 277 2.84 -1.37 -15.18
N VAL A 278 4.01 -1.99 -15.18
CA VAL A 278 4.86 -2.24 -16.35
C VAL A 278 4.91 -3.74 -16.58
N GLU A 279 4.66 -4.18 -17.80
CA GLU A 279 4.77 -5.58 -18.21
C GLU A 279 5.51 -5.68 -19.53
N VAL A 280 6.62 -6.43 -19.53
CA VAL A 280 7.47 -6.65 -20.71
C VAL A 280 7.70 -8.14 -20.89
N VAL A 281 7.48 -8.62 -22.11
CA VAL A 281 7.67 -10.02 -22.50
C VAL A 281 8.77 -10.11 -23.54
N VAL A 282 9.74 -10.99 -23.33
CA VAL A 282 10.77 -11.31 -24.31
C VAL A 282 10.71 -12.78 -24.64
N HIS A 283 10.47 -13.10 -25.91
CA HIS A 283 10.41 -14.48 -26.39
C HIS A 283 11.82 -15.04 -26.59
N VAL A 284 12.03 -16.27 -26.14
CA VAL A 284 13.25 -17.04 -26.37
C VAL A 284 12.88 -18.27 -27.20
N SER A 285 13.25 -18.21 -28.48
CA SER A 285 12.97 -19.24 -29.48
C SER A 285 14.01 -20.37 -29.47
N SER A 286 15.26 -20.06 -29.10
CA SER A 286 16.39 -20.99 -29.13
C SER A 286 16.68 -21.57 -27.75
N VAL A 287 16.26 -22.83 -27.57
CA VAL A 287 16.64 -23.62 -26.40
C VAL A 287 18.02 -24.21 -26.65
N VAL A 288 19.06 -23.50 -26.20
CA VAL A 288 20.44 -23.97 -26.37
C VAL A 288 20.76 -25.05 -25.34
N GLY A 289 21.54 -26.02 -25.79
CA GLY A 289 21.99 -27.16 -25.00
C GLY A 289 22.82 -26.75 -23.77
N LEU A 290 23.04 -27.73 -22.90
CA LEU A 290 23.71 -27.57 -21.62
C LEU A 290 25.18 -27.09 -21.70
N PRO A 291 25.73 -26.49 -20.61
CA PRO A 291 25.04 -26.14 -19.36
C PRO A 291 24.10 -24.96 -19.62
N GLY A 292 22.88 -25.03 -19.08
CA GLY A 292 21.78 -24.12 -19.41
C GLY A 292 22.16 -22.62 -19.39
N LYS A 293 21.36 -21.82 -20.10
CA LYS A 293 21.57 -20.37 -20.19
C LYS A 293 21.02 -19.68 -18.96
N THR A 294 21.82 -18.80 -18.37
CA THR A 294 21.36 -17.90 -17.31
C THR A 294 20.78 -16.64 -17.92
N HIS A 295 19.55 -16.33 -17.52
CA HIS A 295 18.84 -15.10 -17.79
C HIS A 295 18.77 -14.27 -16.53
N PHE A 296 18.77 -12.95 -16.69
CA PHE A 296 18.54 -12.04 -15.58
C PHE A 296 17.52 -10.99 -15.98
N VAL A 297 16.77 -10.52 -14.99
CA VAL A 297 15.80 -9.45 -15.13
C VAL A 297 16.02 -8.47 -13.99
N SER A 298 16.00 -7.18 -14.29
CA SER A 298 16.05 -6.15 -13.26
C SER A 298 15.13 -4.98 -13.58
N ALA A 299 14.57 -4.37 -12.54
CA ALA A 299 13.84 -3.11 -12.62
C ALA A 299 14.36 -2.14 -11.56
N GLY A 300 14.65 -0.91 -11.93
CA GLY A 300 15.12 0.14 -11.03
C GLY A 300 14.50 1.50 -11.33
N TYR A 301 14.42 2.33 -10.30
CA TYR A 301 13.97 3.72 -10.40
C TYR A 301 15.10 4.66 -9.97
N GLY A 302 15.43 5.64 -10.81
CA GLY A 302 16.52 6.58 -10.54
C GLY A 302 17.84 5.88 -10.17
N ASP A 303 18.45 6.32 -9.07
CA ASP A 303 19.72 5.80 -8.53
C ASP A 303 19.53 4.66 -7.51
N GLN A 304 18.32 4.13 -7.35
CA GLN A 304 18.08 3.02 -6.41
C GLN A 304 18.79 1.75 -6.88
N THR A 305 19.15 0.89 -5.93
CA THR A 305 19.60 -0.47 -6.27
C THR A 305 18.45 -1.20 -6.96
N PRO A 306 18.61 -1.66 -8.21
CA PRO A 306 17.52 -2.33 -8.92
C PRO A 306 17.14 -3.62 -8.22
N GLU A 307 15.83 -3.91 -8.20
CA GLU A 307 15.36 -5.24 -7.89
C GLU A 307 15.71 -6.17 -9.05
N SER A 308 16.01 -7.44 -8.76
CA SER A 308 16.38 -8.39 -9.80
C SER A 308 16.04 -9.82 -9.46
N TRP A 309 15.84 -10.63 -10.48
CA TRP A 309 15.77 -12.08 -10.37
C TRP A 309 16.50 -12.72 -11.55
N GLN A 310 16.86 -13.99 -11.40
CA GLN A 310 17.55 -14.75 -12.43
C GLN A 310 16.93 -16.13 -12.62
N ALA A 311 17.15 -16.70 -13.81
CA ALA A 311 16.72 -18.04 -14.15
C ALA A 311 17.78 -18.74 -14.99
N THR A 312 18.16 -19.95 -14.60
CA THR A 312 18.98 -20.84 -15.42
C THR A 312 18.07 -21.83 -16.12
N VAL A 313 17.98 -21.73 -17.45
CA VAL A 313 17.12 -22.56 -18.29
C VAL A 313 17.96 -23.56 -19.07
N SER A 314 17.59 -24.84 -18.98
CA SER A 314 18.33 -25.94 -19.60
C SER A 314 17.42 -26.87 -20.39
N SER A 315 17.90 -27.36 -21.54
CA SER A 315 17.29 -28.51 -22.21
C SER A 315 17.55 -29.76 -21.37
N GLY A 316 16.52 -30.54 -21.02
CA GLY A 316 16.57 -31.72 -20.13
C GLY A 316 17.37 -32.94 -20.60
N GLY A 317 18.46 -32.74 -21.36
CA GLY A 317 19.40 -33.79 -21.72
C GLY A 317 20.15 -34.30 -20.49
N SER A 318 20.15 -35.61 -20.25
CA SER A 318 20.95 -36.22 -19.20
C SER A 318 22.43 -36.23 -19.61
N TYR A 319 23.34 -35.78 -18.74
CA TYR A 319 24.75 -36.17 -18.87
C TYR A 319 25.00 -37.44 -18.05
N GLN A 320 25.54 -38.46 -18.71
CA GLN A 320 26.45 -39.37 -18.02
C GLN A 320 27.76 -38.61 -17.81
N VAL A 321 27.96 -38.09 -16.60
CA VAL A 321 29.28 -37.57 -16.21
C VAL A 321 30.21 -38.79 -16.07
N PHE A 322 31.01 -39.05 -17.10
CA PHE A 322 32.18 -39.92 -16.95
C PHE A 322 33.23 -39.13 -16.18
N LEU A 323 33.15 -39.15 -14.85
CA LEU A 323 34.26 -38.73 -14.01
C LEU A 323 35.48 -39.57 -14.42
N PRO A 324 36.64 -38.96 -14.75
CA PRO A 324 37.86 -39.74 -14.85
C PRO A 324 38.16 -40.33 -13.47
N LEU A 325 37.92 -41.63 -13.33
CA LEU A 325 38.43 -42.42 -12.21
C LEU A 325 39.97 -42.36 -12.28
N ILE A 326 40.57 -41.42 -11.55
CA ILE A 326 41.99 -41.48 -11.24
C ILE A 326 42.15 -42.55 -10.15
N THR A 327 42.36 -43.79 -10.58
CA THR A 327 42.81 -44.86 -9.69
C THR A 327 44.31 -44.70 -9.46
N ARG A 328 44.74 -44.79 -8.20
CA ARG A 328 46.16 -44.92 -7.84
C ARG A 328 46.74 -46.25 -8.30
#